data_AF-A0A1F7FAJ9-F1
#
_entry.id   AF-A0A1F7FAJ9-F1
#
_cell.length_a   1.000
_cell.length_b   1.000
_cell.length_c   1.000
_cell.angle_alpha   90.00
_cell.angle_beta   90.00
_cell.angle_gamma   90.00
#
_symmetry.space_group_name_H-M   'P 1'
#
loop_
_entity.id
_entity.type
_entity.pdbx_description
1 polymer ?
#
loop_
_entity_poly.entity_id
_entity_poly.type
_entity_poly.pdbx_seq_one_letter_code
_entity_poly.pdbx_strand_id
1 'polypeptide(L)'
;MNPWADSAIYHLNHVHRDKLKGRNACVAYHCRGYKSFFDIRERRAIYDWLLDKQNDILLEVKALDGSVSNKAAANAWRQAAMIWLWMNEFVKVSLNGKVLPYFTWKNAHK
;
A
#
# COMPACT_ATOMS: atom_id res chain seq x y z
N MET A 1 14.02 5.87 -14.04
CA MET A 1 13.64 4.49 -13.69
C MET A 1 14.81 3.58 -14.02
N ASN A 2 15.07 2.56 -13.20
CA ASN A 2 16.15 1.60 -13.44
C ASN A 2 15.62 0.51 -14.40
N PRO A 3 16.12 0.40 -15.65
CA PRO A 3 15.61 -0.54 -16.65
C PRO A 3 15.70 -2.01 -16.20
N TRP A 4 16.64 -2.33 -15.31
CA TRP A 4 16.78 -3.66 -14.72
C TRP A 4 15.65 -3.98 -13.73
N ALA A 5 15.22 -2.98 -12.97
CA ALA A 5 14.09 -3.13 -12.04
C ALA A 5 12.78 -3.34 -12.81
N ASP A 6 12.57 -2.59 -13.90
CA ASP A 6 11.38 -2.71 -14.73
C ASP A 6 11.31 -4.09 -15.42
N SER A 7 12.44 -4.58 -15.93
CA SER A 7 12.56 -5.92 -16.51
C SER A 7 12.33 -7.04 -15.49
N ALA A 8 12.86 -6.89 -14.26
CA ALA A 8 12.65 -7.85 -13.19
C ALA A 8 11.17 -7.90 -12.74
N ILE A 9 10.53 -6.74 -12.59
CA ILE A 9 9.10 -6.63 -12.27
C ILE A 9 8.26 -7.26 -13.39
N TYR A 10 8.59 -6.95 -14.64
CA TYR A 10 7.92 -7.53 -15.80
C TYR A 10 8.01 -9.06 -15.75
N HIS A 11 9.19 -9.64 -15.59
CA HIS A 11 9.33 -11.09 -15.47
C HIS A 11 8.50 -11.66 -14.31
N LEU A 12 8.62 -11.10 -13.10
CA LEU A 12 7.91 -11.57 -11.91
C LEU A 12 6.38 -11.54 -12.07
N ASN A 13 5.87 -10.58 -12.85
CA ASN A 13 4.44 -10.44 -13.12
C ASN A 13 3.93 -11.40 -14.20
N HIS A 14 4.82 -11.93 -15.04
CA HIS A 14 4.51 -12.89 -16.10
C HIS A 14 4.76 -14.35 -15.72
N VAL A 15 5.37 -14.61 -14.55
CA VAL A 15 5.47 -15.97 -13.99
C VAL A 15 4.10 -16.47 -13.52
N HIS A 16 3.74 -17.69 -13.94
CA HIS A 16 2.53 -18.38 -13.52
C HIS A 16 2.60 -18.77 -12.04
N ARG A 17 1.47 -18.64 -11.32
CA ARG A 17 1.40 -18.94 -9.89
C ARG A 17 0.21 -19.86 -9.59
N ASP A 18 0.46 -20.92 -8.84
CA ASP A 18 -0.58 -21.88 -8.43
C ASP A 18 -1.70 -21.20 -7.62
N LYS A 19 -1.34 -20.26 -6.75
CA LYS A 19 -2.29 -19.44 -5.97
C LYS A 19 -3.22 -18.60 -6.86
N LEU A 20 -2.85 -18.36 -8.12
CA LEU A 20 -3.66 -17.66 -9.12
C LEU A 20 -4.38 -18.63 -10.07
N LYS A 21 -4.43 -19.93 -9.72
CA LYS A 21 -4.96 -21.03 -10.55
C LYS A 21 -4.18 -21.17 -11.86
N GLY A 22 -2.85 -21.20 -11.75
CA GLY A 22 -1.96 -21.37 -12.90
C GLY A 22 -1.89 -20.14 -13.82
N ARG A 23 -2.30 -18.95 -13.36
CA ARG A 23 -2.21 -17.69 -14.12
C ARG A 23 -1.06 -16.84 -13.62
N ASN A 24 -0.55 -15.96 -14.48
CA ASN A 24 0.39 -14.93 -14.06
C ASN A 24 -0.33 -13.72 -13.46
N ALA A 25 0.42 -12.83 -12.80
CA ALA A 25 -0.16 -11.70 -12.07
C ALA A 25 -0.84 -10.71 -13.03
N CYS A 26 -0.25 -10.43 -14.19
CA CYS A 26 -0.85 -9.57 -15.21
C CYS A 26 -2.21 -10.09 -15.68
N VAL A 27 -2.30 -11.38 -16.03
CA VAL A 27 -3.57 -12.03 -16.44
C VAL A 27 -4.57 -12.06 -15.29
N ALA A 28 -4.14 -12.32 -14.06
CA ALA A 28 -5.04 -12.29 -12.91
C ALA A 28 -5.59 -10.89 -12.62
N TYR A 29 -4.81 -9.84 -12.89
CA TYR A 29 -5.18 -8.44 -12.70
C TYR A 29 -6.07 -7.91 -13.83
N HIS A 30 -5.76 -8.23 -15.08
CA HIS A 30 -6.44 -7.68 -16.26
C HIS A 30 -7.56 -8.59 -16.83
N CYS A 31 -7.43 -9.92 -16.75
CA CYS A 31 -8.33 -10.86 -17.42
C CYS A 31 -9.40 -11.47 -16.50
N ARG A 32 -9.21 -11.48 -15.18
CA ARG A 32 -10.41 -11.36 -14.34
C ARG A 32 -10.88 -9.95 -14.61
N GLY A 33 -12.12 -9.78 -15.04
CA GLY A 33 -12.81 -8.51 -14.94
C GLY A 33 -12.83 -8.09 -13.49
N TYR A 34 -11.67 -7.63 -12.99
CA TYR A 34 -11.52 -6.82 -11.82
C TYR A 34 -12.21 -5.54 -12.26
N LYS A 35 -13.55 -5.59 -12.21
CA LYS A 35 -14.36 -4.39 -12.10
C LYS A 35 -13.71 -3.71 -10.92
N SER A 36 -12.92 -2.70 -11.24
CA SER A 36 -12.49 -1.75 -10.25
C SER A 36 -13.69 -1.50 -9.38
N PHE A 37 -13.58 -1.80 -8.08
CA PHE A 37 -14.67 -1.51 -7.14
C PHE A 37 -15.13 -0.05 -7.28
N PHE A 38 -14.23 0.79 -7.77
CA PHE A 38 -14.41 2.21 -8.03
C PHE A 38 -14.46 2.53 -9.52
N ASP A 39 -15.44 3.31 -9.94
CA ASP A 39 -15.45 3.96 -11.25
C ASP A 39 -14.37 5.06 -11.35
N ILE A 40 -14.27 5.71 -12.51
CA ILE A 40 -13.26 6.73 -12.74
C ILE A 40 -13.43 7.98 -11.86
N ARG A 41 -14.67 8.33 -11.50
CA ARG A 41 -14.98 9.49 -10.65
C ARG A 41 -14.62 9.17 -9.21
N GLU A 42 -14.94 7.96 -8.74
CA GLU A 42 -14.58 7.48 -7.42
C GLU A 42 -13.05 7.42 -7.27
N ARG A 43 -12.33 6.88 -8.26
CA ARG A 43 -10.85 6.89 -8.26
C ARG A 43 -10.28 8.30 -8.14
N ARG A 44 -10.88 9.27 -8.84
CA ARG A 44 -10.44 10.66 -8.80
C ARG A 44 -10.68 11.27 -7.42
N ALA A 45 -11.87 11.09 -6.87
CA ALA A 45 -12.21 11.56 -5.53
C ALA A 45 -11.29 10.97 -4.45
N ILE A 46 -10.96 9.68 -4.56
CA ILE A 46 -9.99 9.01 -3.67
C ILE A 46 -8.61 9.63 -3.84
N TYR A 47 -8.13 9.83 -5.07
CA TYR A 47 -6.83 10.44 -5.32
C TYR A 47 -6.74 11.85 -4.74
N ASP A 48 -7.76 12.69 -4.96
CA ASP A 48 -7.79 14.06 -4.46
C ASP A 48 -7.79 14.07 -2.92
N TRP A 49 -8.57 13.20 -2.28
CA TRP A 49 -8.55 13.03 -0.81
C TRP A 49 -7.16 12.61 -0.30
N LEU A 50 -6.50 11.67 -0.97
CA LEU A 50 -5.17 11.20 -0.59
C LEU A 50 -4.12 12.30 -0.71
N LEU A 51 -4.23 13.11 -1.76
CA LEU A 51 -3.34 14.24 -1.99
C LEU A 51 -3.50 15.31 -0.92
N ASP A 52 -4.74 15.67 -0.57
CA ASP A 52 -5.03 16.62 0.50
C ASP A 52 -4.49 16.09 1.84
N LYS A 53 -4.75 14.82 2.15
CA LYS A 53 -4.27 14.23 3.41
C LYS A 53 -2.74 14.13 3.47
N GLN A 54 -2.09 13.85 2.33
CA GLN A 54 -0.63 13.88 2.26
C GLN A 54 -0.10 15.28 2.57
N ASN A 55 -0.71 16.32 2.00
CA ASN A 55 -0.29 17.71 2.22
C ASN A 55 -0.42 18.10 3.69
N ASP A 56 -1.50 17.72 4.37
CA ASP A 56 -1.66 17.93 5.81
C ASP A 56 -0.50 17.32 6.61
N ILE A 57 -0.18 16.04 6.35
CA ILE A 57 0.91 15.33 7.02
C ILE A 57 2.26 16.01 6.73
N LEU A 58 2.49 16.47 5.49
CA LEU A 58 3.72 17.15 5.12
C LEU A 58 3.87 18.52 5.77
N LEU A 59 2.76 19.24 6.00
CA LEU A 59 2.78 20.49 6.75
C LEU A 59 3.20 20.26 8.21
N GLU A 60 2.71 19.19 8.84
CA GLU A 60 3.12 18.79 10.20
C GLU A 60 4.61 18.42 10.25
N VAL A 61 5.08 17.60 9.30
CA VAL A 61 6.51 17.24 9.21
C VAL A 61 7.38 18.48 9.00
N LYS A 62 6.98 19.39 8.11
CA LYS A 62 7.72 20.63 7.86
C LYS A 62 7.75 21.53 9.10
N ALA A 63 6.67 21.57 9.87
CA ALA A 63 6.61 22.34 11.10
C ALA A 63 7.56 21.79 12.19
N LEU A 64 7.78 20.47 12.21
CA LEU A 64 8.67 19.81 13.17
C LEU A 64 10.14 19.84 12.73
N ASP A 65 10.42 19.52 11.46
CA ASP A 65 11.77 19.27 10.95
C ASP A 65 12.32 20.44 10.10
N GLY A 66 11.53 21.50 9.88
CA GLY A 66 11.87 22.67 9.07
C GLY A 66 11.96 22.41 7.56
N SER A 67 11.89 21.16 7.12
CA SER A 67 12.04 20.76 5.73
C SER A 67 11.26 19.48 5.41
N VAL A 68 11.05 19.22 4.11
CA VAL A 68 10.41 17.99 3.62
C VAL A 68 11.37 17.25 2.73
N SER A 69 11.81 16.07 3.15
CA SER A 69 12.62 15.18 2.31
C SER A 69 11.74 14.35 1.37
N ASN A 70 12.31 13.86 0.27
CA ASN A 70 11.63 12.89 -0.62
C ASN A 70 11.16 11.64 0.13
N LYS A 71 11.90 11.21 1.16
CA LYS A 71 11.52 10.09 2.03
C LYS A 71 10.29 10.44 2.86
N ALA A 72 10.23 11.64 3.43
CA ALA A 72 9.06 12.12 4.15
C ALA A 72 7.82 12.20 3.25
N ALA A 73 7.95 12.73 2.03
CA ALA A 73 6.85 12.79 1.06
C ALA A 73 6.31 11.40 0.67
N ALA A 74 7.20 10.44 0.42
CA ALA A 74 6.82 9.06 0.12
C ALA A 74 6.15 8.37 1.34
N ASN A 75 6.61 8.67 2.56
CA ASN A 75 6.00 8.15 3.77
C ASN A 75 4.62 8.75 4.04
N ALA A 76 4.46 10.07 3.86
CA ALA A 76 3.18 10.75 3.99
C ALA A 76 2.13 10.19 3.02
N TRP A 77 2.52 9.91 1.76
CA TRP A 77 1.63 9.27 0.80
C TRP A 77 1.14 7.89 1.27
N ARG A 78 2.06 7.06 1.78
CA ARG A 78 1.69 5.74 2.32
C ARG A 78 0.79 5.85 3.55
N GLN A 79 1.05 6.80 4.42
CA GLN A 79 0.21 7.04 5.60
C GLN A 79 -1.19 7.49 5.20
N ALA A 80 -1.33 8.46 4.28
CA ALA A 80 -2.61 8.88 3.74
C ALA A 80 -3.39 7.69 3.15
N ALA A 81 -2.74 6.85 2.34
CA ALA A 81 -3.36 5.65 1.78
C ALA A 81 -3.83 4.66 2.86
N MET A 82 -3.00 4.42 3.88
CA MET A 82 -3.37 3.54 4.99
C MET A 82 -4.56 4.08 5.79
N ILE A 83 -4.59 5.38 6.08
CA ILE A 83 -5.71 6.02 6.77
C ILE A 83 -6.99 5.86 5.95
N TRP A 84 -6.94 6.14 4.64
CA TRP A 84 -8.10 5.98 3.77
C TRP A 84 -8.64 4.54 3.78
N LEU A 85 -7.75 3.56 3.65
CA LEU A 85 -8.11 2.13 3.65
C LEU A 85 -8.74 1.69 4.98
N TRP A 86 -8.27 2.22 6.11
CA TRP A 86 -8.86 1.97 7.43
C TRP A 86 -10.24 2.62 7.56
N MET A 87 -10.35 3.91 7.21
CA MET A 87 -11.61 4.66 7.30
C MET A 87 -12.72 4.05 6.44
N ASN A 88 -12.35 3.45 5.30
CA ASN A 88 -13.29 2.82 4.38
C ASN A 88 -13.37 1.29 4.53
N GLU A 89 -12.86 0.74 5.64
CA GLU A 89 -12.94 -0.68 6.01
C GLU A 89 -12.29 -1.69 5.05
N PHE A 90 -11.48 -1.24 4.09
CA PHE A 90 -10.74 -2.12 3.16
C PHE A 90 -9.60 -2.87 3.84
N VAL A 91 -9.05 -2.28 4.92
CA VAL A 91 -8.07 -2.93 5.77
C VAL A 91 -8.57 -2.85 7.20
N LYS A 92 -8.80 -4.01 7.80
CA LYS A 92 -9.06 -4.13 9.24
C LYS A 92 -7.78 -4.62 9.90
N VAL A 93 -7.32 -3.90 10.93
CA VAL A 93 -6.29 -4.42 11.81
C VAL A 93 -6.93 -5.54 12.62
N SER A 94 -6.77 -6.78 12.16
CA SER A 94 -7.08 -7.91 13.02
C SER A 94 -5.99 -7.96 14.08
N LEU A 95 -6.27 -7.43 15.27
CA LEU A 95 -5.54 -7.78 16.49
C LEU A 95 -5.92 -9.20 16.88
N ASN A 96 -5.69 -10.16 15.98
CA ASN A 96 -5.68 -11.54 16.37
C ASN A 96 -4.38 -11.68 17.15
N GLY A 97 -4.44 -11.70 18.49
CA GLY A 97 -3.28 -11.80 19.40
C GLY A 97 -2.38 -13.02 19.16
N LYS A 98 -2.68 -13.81 18.13
CA LYS A 98 -1.85 -14.82 17.50
C LYS A 98 -1.09 -14.23 16.31
N VAL A 99 -0.19 -13.28 16.55
CA VAL A 99 0.89 -13.01 15.59
C VAL A 99 2.04 -13.96 15.90
N LEU A 100 2.51 -14.71 14.90
CA LEU A 100 3.69 -15.55 15.06
C LEU A 100 4.95 -14.71 14.73
N PRO A 101 5.99 -14.78 15.56
CA PRO A 101 6.06 -15.57 16.79
C PRO A 101 5.37 -14.84 17.95
N TYR A 102 4.52 -15.57 18.69
CA TYR A 102 3.96 -15.06 19.94
C TYR A 102 5.03 -15.19 21.02
N PHE A 103 5.81 -14.13 21.22
CA PHE A 103 6.73 -14.05 22.34
C PHE A 103 5.91 -13.66 23.58
N THR A 104 5.83 -14.57 24.55
CA THR A 104 5.35 -14.20 25.90
C THR A 104 6.27 -13.11 26.45
N TRP A 105 5.77 -12.23 27.32
CA TRP A 105 6.56 -11.14 27.93
C TRP A 105 7.89 -11.60 28.56
N LYS A 106 7.96 -12.87 28.98
CA LYS A 106 9.17 -13.53 29.49
C LYS A 106 10.26 -13.74 28.43
N ASN A 107 9.91 -13.74 27.14
CA ASN A 107 10.75 -14.10 26.01
C ASN A 107 10.88 -12.96 24.97
N ALA A 108 10.30 -11.78 25.21
CA ALA A 108 10.30 -10.67 24.25
C ALA A 108 11.62 -9.87 24.20
N HIS A 109 12.54 -10.10 25.15
CA HIS A 109 13.78 -9.34 25.30
C HIS A 109 15.04 -10.22 25.43
N LYS A 110 15.08 -11.38 24.77
CA LYS A 110 16.34 -12.12 24.60
C LYS A 110 16.99 -11.76 23.28
#